data_AF-A0A2E6XQY2-F1
#
_entry.id   AF-A0A2E6XQY2-F1
#
_cell.length_a   1.000
_cell.length_b   1.000
_cell.length_c   1.000
_cell.angle_alpha   90.00
_cell.angle_beta   90.00
_cell.angle_gamma   90.00
#
_symmetry.space_group_name_H-M   'P 1'
#
loop_
_entity.id
_entity.type
_entity.pdbx_description
1 polymer ?
#
loop_
_entity_poly.entity_id
_entity_poly.type
_entity_poly.pdbx_seq_one_letter_code
_entity_poly.pdbx_strand_id
1 'polypeptide(L)'
;MNIDIIIIGCIAVLSALYALFNIFGFVGLSFGIFLILAYSILLKLKPKKQTEKTFFQNVRFKIPLIAILGAIIWVVAGKLNFPVWWQIEFVSFAMVGFAFFTLLDWKNLSVEKKSSTWIRRLIATYALASGIFITVTAQLPQFDPEFELAKLNKPPVKLSGLAGPEVIAAGREVFENNKCFNCHKVFWEGNSDRGPNLGTKQIGLYSDEYIKEQILDPRKKQAPGFEDPKSVKAMPTYYADDIEGDEMTALIAYLKTMRDPTHMPVEGKFPNQWTWWDDPEIIKEGQTVFEGTNPNTEGLNCAVCHGKDGIPMMTGALDFRNENHKDTDKMPDHIDDLLKDWPDALWYRRVTRGVDGSPMAPWGTIFPHLYLWKAEAYARTFHDPLDKRTAKRPVPPVPTKEEVEKWKTDGLFLDPLL
;
A
#
# COMPACT_ATOMS: atom_id res chain seq x y z
N MET A 1 -44.93 38.71 -11.86
CA MET A 1 -43.63 38.50 -11.18
C MET A 1 -42.87 37.48 -12.02
N ASN A 2 -41.77 37.87 -12.68
CA ASN A 2 -41.09 37.00 -13.64
C ASN A 2 -40.58 35.75 -12.92
N ILE A 3 -40.88 34.57 -13.47
CA ILE A 3 -40.45 33.25 -12.96
C ILE A 3 -38.93 33.24 -12.67
N ASP A 4 -38.15 33.97 -13.46
CA ASP A 4 -36.70 34.13 -13.30
C ASP A 4 -36.30 34.72 -11.93
N ILE A 5 -37.07 35.67 -11.41
CA ILE A 5 -36.79 36.31 -10.11
C ILE A 5 -37.00 35.33 -8.96
N ILE A 6 -38.01 34.45 -9.09
CA ILE A 6 -38.32 33.42 -8.11
C ILE A 6 -37.24 32.34 -8.12
N ILE A 7 -36.82 31.90 -9.30
CA ILE A 7 -35.75 30.89 -9.46
C ILE A 7 -34.42 31.43 -8.89
N ILE A 8 -34.05 32.67 -9.21
CA ILE A 8 -32.83 33.31 -8.69
C ILE A 8 -32.89 33.45 -7.16
N GLY A 9 -34.06 33.84 -6.61
CA GLY A 9 -34.27 33.92 -5.17
C GLY A 9 -34.12 32.56 -4.48
N CYS A 10 -34.70 31.49 -5.03
CA CYS A 10 -34.58 30.14 -4.48
C CYS A 10 -33.13 29.62 -4.52
N ILE A 11 -32.40 29.84 -5.62
CA ILE A 11 -30.98 29.43 -5.73
C ILE A 11 -30.12 30.17 -4.70
N ALA A 12 -30.34 31.47 -4.50
CA ALA A 12 -29.61 32.26 -3.51
C ALA A 12 -29.84 31.77 -2.07
N VAL A 13 -31.10 31.49 -1.71
CA VAL A 13 -31.48 31.01 -0.37
C VAL A 13 -30.93 29.61 -0.11
N LEU A 14 -31.07 28.68 -1.07
CA LEU A 14 -30.55 27.31 -0.92
C LEU A 14 -29.02 27.27 -0.88
N SER A 15 -28.35 28.12 -1.66
CA SER A 15 -26.88 28.25 -1.63
C SER A 15 -26.39 28.85 -0.31
N ALA A 16 -27.12 29.81 0.27
CA ALA A 16 -26.81 30.39 1.58
C ALA A 16 -27.05 29.42 2.73
N LEU A 17 -28.10 28.60 2.66
CA LEU A 17 -28.34 27.53 3.63
C LEU A 17 -27.26 26.45 3.57
N TYR A 18 -26.82 26.04 2.37
CA TYR A 18 -25.72 25.11 2.20
C TYR A 18 -24.37 25.71 2.66
N ALA A 19 -24.20 27.03 2.56
CA ALA A 19 -23.02 27.77 3.00
C ALA A 19 -22.74 27.70 4.50
N LEU A 20 -23.80 27.63 5.31
CA LEU A 20 -23.71 27.66 6.77
C LEU A 20 -23.12 26.38 7.38
N PHE A 21 -23.09 25.26 6.66
CA PHE A 21 -22.75 23.95 7.22
C PHE A 21 -21.44 23.33 6.70
N ASN A 22 -20.71 23.99 5.77
CA ASN A 22 -19.45 23.43 5.23
C ASN A 22 -18.56 24.53 4.62
N ILE A 23 -17.22 24.38 4.69
CA ILE A 23 -16.23 25.20 3.97
C ILE A 23 -16.51 25.22 2.44
N PHE A 24 -16.97 24.10 1.87
CA PHE A 24 -17.44 24.04 0.48
C PHE A 24 -18.61 24.99 0.19
N GLY A 25 -19.36 25.33 1.23
CA GLY A 25 -20.51 26.18 1.15
C GLY A 25 -20.17 27.67 1.01
N PHE A 26 -19.06 28.16 1.59
CA PHE A 26 -18.58 29.54 1.34
C PHE A 26 -18.07 29.73 -0.10
N VAL A 27 -17.39 28.71 -0.62
CA VAL A 27 -16.99 28.65 -2.04
C VAL A 27 -18.24 28.60 -2.93
N GLY A 28 -19.21 27.75 -2.60
CA GLY A 28 -20.50 27.66 -3.28
C GLY A 28 -21.29 28.97 -3.28
N LEU A 29 -21.34 29.68 -2.15
CA LEU A 29 -21.98 30.99 -2.02
C LEU A 29 -21.31 32.02 -2.93
N SER A 30 -19.99 32.03 -2.98
CA SER A 30 -19.21 32.95 -3.81
C SER A 30 -19.45 32.69 -5.31
N PHE A 31 -19.50 31.42 -5.72
CA PHE A 31 -19.90 31.03 -7.08
C PHE A 31 -21.36 31.40 -7.39
N GLY A 32 -22.26 31.23 -6.41
CA GLY A 32 -23.67 31.62 -6.53
C GLY A 32 -23.85 33.13 -6.73
N ILE A 33 -23.17 33.95 -5.93
CA ILE A 33 -23.18 35.42 -6.06
C ILE A 33 -22.59 35.83 -7.41
N PHE A 34 -21.47 35.22 -7.82
CA PHE A 34 -20.87 35.46 -9.13
C PHE A 34 -21.84 35.13 -10.28
N LEU A 35 -22.54 33.99 -10.22
CA LEU A 35 -23.55 33.61 -11.20
C LEU A 35 -24.70 34.63 -11.26
N ILE A 36 -25.20 35.08 -10.11
CA ILE A 36 -26.28 36.08 -10.05
C ILE A 36 -25.83 37.41 -10.67
N LEU A 37 -24.62 37.86 -10.35
CA LEU A 37 -24.04 39.09 -10.92
C LEU A 37 -23.82 38.95 -12.43
N ALA A 38 -23.22 37.84 -12.87
CA ALA A 38 -23.00 37.55 -14.28
C ALA A 38 -24.34 37.52 -15.04
N TYR A 39 -25.34 36.82 -14.51
CA TYR A 39 -26.67 36.74 -15.12
C TYR A 39 -27.36 38.11 -15.16
N SER A 40 -27.26 38.89 -14.08
CA SER A 40 -27.80 40.25 -14.02
C SER A 40 -27.14 41.20 -15.02
N ILE A 41 -25.83 41.04 -15.27
CA ILE A 41 -25.11 41.79 -16.31
C ILE A 41 -25.54 41.33 -17.69
N LEU A 42 -25.62 40.01 -17.94
CA LEU A 42 -26.03 39.44 -19.22
C LEU A 42 -27.45 39.85 -19.62
N LEU A 43 -28.39 39.90 -18.66
CA LEU A 43 -29.77 40.35 -18.88
C LEU A 43 -29.87 41.85 -19.22
N LYS A 44 -28.89 42.67 -18.81
CA LYS A 44 -28.83 44.10 -19.17
C LYS A 44 -28.24 44.35 -20.56
N LEU A 45 -27.58 43.36 -21.17
CA LEU A 45 -27.06 43.48 -22.52
C LEU A 45 -28.22 43.35 -23.53
N LYS A 46 -28.30 44.28 -24.49
CA LYS A 46 -29.28 44.19 -25.57
C LYS A 46 -29.06 42.87 -26.34
N PRO A 47 -30.11 42.04 -26.54
CA PRO A 47 -29.96 40.78 -27.25
C PRO A 47 -29.48 41.05 -28.69
N LYS A 48 -28.25 40.64 -28.99
CA LYS A 48 -27.73 40.66 -30.36
C LYS A 48 -28.41 39.54 -31.13
N LYS A 49 -28.94 39.81 -32.33
CA LYS A 49 -29.43 38.76 -33.23
C LYS A 49 -28.32 37.72 -33.42
N GLN A 50 -28.57 36.50 -32.97
CA GLN A 50 -27.61 35.40 -33.12
C GLN A 50 -27.44 35.10 -34.61
N THR A 51 -26.26 35.36 -35.13
CA THR A 51 -25.86 34.96 -36.48
C THR A 51 -25.40 33.51 -36.42
N GLU A 52 -25.93 32.64 -37.28
CA GLU A 52 -25.48 31.25 -37.38
C GLU A 52 -23.97 31.18 -37.59
N LYS A 53 -23.26 30.54 -36.67
CA LYS A 53 -21.82 30.27 -36.82
C LYS A 53 -21.63 29.02 -37.68
N THR A 54 -20.59 29.00 -38.50
CA THR A 54 -20.15 27.73 -39.12
C THR A 54 -19.48 26.83 -38.09
N PHE A 55 -19.37 25.53 -38.35
CA PHE A 55 -18.69 24.58 -37.47
C PHE A 55 -17.28 25.07 -37.07
N PHE A 56 -16.50 25.55 -38.05
CA PHE A 56 -15.16 26.07 -37.80
C PHE A 56 -15.17 27.33 -36.93
N GLN A 57 -16.10 28.26 -37.15
CA GLN A 57 -16.25 29.46 -36.32
C GLN A 57 -16.66 29.13 -34.88
N ASN A 58 -17.43 28.05 -34.70
CA ASN A 58 -17.87 27.55 -33.41
C ASN A 58 -16.71 26.91 -32.63
N VAL A 59 -15.92 26.08 -33.30
CA VAL A 59 -14.91 25.22 -32.67
C VAL A 59 -13.56 25.92 -32.45
N ARG A 60 -13.14 26.84 -33.33
CA ARG A 60 -11.78 27.43 -33.32
C ARG A 60 -11.37 28.14 -32.03
N PHE A 61 -12.33 28.70 -31.29
CA PHE A 61 -12.07 29.36 -30.01
C PHE A 61 -12.29 28.44 -28.80
N LYS A 62 -13.10 27.39 -28.97
CA LYS A 62 -13.44 26.45 -27.90
C LYS A 62 -12.34 25.41 -27.68
N ILE A 63 -11.68 24.95 -28.75
CA ILE A 63 -10.57 24.00 -28.63
C ILE A 63 -9.44 24.54 -27.75
N PRO A 64 -8.86 25.74 -28.01
CA PRO A 64 -7.79 26.27 -27.17
C PRO A 64 -8.22 26.48 -25.72
N LEU A 65 -9.44 26.96 -25.50
CA LEU A 65 -9.99 27.19 -24.16
C LEU A 65 -10.10 25.89 -23.36
N ILE A 66 -10.61 24.83 -23.99
CA ILE A 66 -10.79 23.53 -23.34
C ILE A 66 -9.45 22.82 -23.15
N ALA A 67 -8.50 22.98 -24.08
CA ALA A 67 -7.15 22.47 -23.90
C ALA A 67 -6.46 23.13 -22.68
N ILE A 68 -6.59 24.45 -22.54
CA ILE A 68 -6.07 25.18 -21.37
C ILE A 68 -6.78 24.72 -20.10
N LEU A 69 -8.11 24.63 -20.11
CA LEU A 69 -8.88 24.17 -18.96
C LEU A 69 -8.51 22.73 -18.55
N GLY A 70 -8.38 21.82 -19.52
CA GLY A 70 -7.95 20.45 -19.30
C GLY A 70 -6.54 20.37 -18.70
N ALA A 71 -5.60 21.18 -19.18
CA ALA A 71 -4.26 21.27 -18.61
C ALA A 71 -4.29 21.79 -17.16
N ILE A 72 -5.11 22.80 -16.85
CA ILE A 72 -5.30 23.30 -15.48
C ILE A 72 -5.87 22.21 -14.59
N ILE A 73 -6.93 21.52 -15.02
CA ILE A 73 -7.57 20.42 -14.28
C ILE A 73 -6.55 19.32 -13.99
N TRP A 74 -5.77 18.91 -14.98
CA TRP A 74 -4.72 17.90 -14.84
C TRP A 74 -3.69 18.28 -13.76
N VAL A 75 -3.12 19.49 -13.86
CA VAL A 75 -2.09 19.96 -12.94
C VAL A 75 -2.64 20.11 -11.51
N VAL A 76 -3.85 20.64 -11.36
CA VAL A 76 -4.47 20.81 -10.03
C VAL A 76 -4.81 19.46 -9.41
N ALA A 77 -5.38 18.52 -10.18
CA ALA A 77 -5.69 17.18 -9.68
C ALA A 77 -4.42 16.41 -9.27
N GLY A 78 -3.34 16.54 -10.04
CA GLY A 78 -2.02 16.01 -9.69
C GLY A 78 -1.47 16.61 -8.39
N LYS A 79 -1.55 17.93 -8.21
CA LYS A 79 -1.14 18.60 -6.96
C LYS A 79 -1.96 18.18 -5.74
N LEU A 80 -3.21 17.77 -5.94
CA LEU A 80 -4.09 17.25 -4.89
C LEU A 80 -3.91 15.74 -4.66
N ASN A 81 -2.91 15.10 -5.28
CA ASN A 81 -2.59 13.68 -5.16
C ASN A 81 -3.71 12.72 -5.61
N PHE A 82 -4.54 13.12 -6.59
CA PHE A 82 -5.48 12.18 -7.20
C PHE A 82 -4.75 11.14 -8.07
N PRO A 83 -5.15 9.86 -8.05
CA PRO A 83 -4.61 8.85 -8.97
C PRO A 83 -4.81 9.23 -10.44
N VAL A 84 -3.91 8.78 -11.33
CA VAL A 84 -3.90 9.15 -12.76
C VAL A 84 -5.26 8.88 -13.45
N TRP A 85 -5.92 7.76 -13.15
CA TRP A 85 -7.23 7.44 -13.71
C TRP A 85 -8.31 8.49 -13.40
N TRP A 86 -8.32 9.02 -12.18
CA TRP A 86 -9.23 10.10 -11.80
C TRP A 86 -8.88 11.42 -12.51
N GLN A 87 -7.59 11.71 -12.72
CA GLN A 87 -7.17 12.89 -13.48
C GLN A 87 -7.66 12.81 -14.94
N ILE A 88 -7.55 11.64 -15.57
CA ILE A 88 -8.07 11.39 -16.93
C ILE A 88 -9.58 11.61 -16.96
N GLU A 89 -10.31 11.09 -15.97
CA GLU A 89 -11.75 11.25 -15.87
C GLU A 89 -12.15 12.73 -15.75
N PHE A 90 -11.50 13.51 -14.87
CA PHE A 90 -11.78 14.94 -14.71
C PHE A 90 -11.53 15.74 -16.00
N VAL A 91 -10.45 15.43 -16.73
CA VAL A 91 -10.17 16.06 -18.04
C VAL A 91 -11.21 15.62 -19.08
N SER A 92 -11.67 14.37 -19.04
CA SER A 92 -12.71 13.87 -19.94
C SER A 92 -14.03 14.61 -19.76
N PHE A 93 -14.40 14.99 -18.53
CA PHE A 93 -15.58 15.83 -18.29
C PHE A 93 -15.47 17.22 -18.95
N ALA A 94 -14.28 17.81 -19.04
CA ALA A 94 -14.08 19.05 -19.80
C ALA A 94 -14.35 18.86 -21.30
N MET A 95 -13.98 17.70 -21.86
CA MET A 95 -14.28 17.33 -23.25
C MET A 95 -15.77 17.09 -23.48
N VAL A 96 -16.50 16.53 -22.51
CA VAL A 96 -17.97 16.44 -22.56
C VAL A 96 -18.60 17.83 -22.60
N GLY A 97 -18.11 18.75 -21.76
CA GLY A 97 -18.50 20.17 -21.79
C GLY A 97 -18.26 20.80 -23.16
N PHE A 98 -17.09 20.58 -23.76
CA PHE A 98 -16.78 21.04 -25.12
C PHE A 98 -17.81 20.54 -26.15
N ALA A 99 -18.13 19.24 -26.13
CA ALA A 99 -19.12 18.67 -27.02
C ALA A 99 -20.49 19.33 -26.83
N PHE A 100 -20.92 19.50 -25.58
CA PHE A 100 -22.20 20.12 -25.23
C PHE A 100 -22.28 21.58 -25.70
N PHE A 101 -21.28 22.41 -25.40
CA PHE A 101 -21.26 23.81 -25.85
C PHE A 101 -21.12 23.95 -27.37
N THR A 102 -20.47 23.00 -28.04
CA THR A 102 -20.40 22.97 -29.50
C THR A 102 -21.77 22.64 -30.10
N LEU A 103 -22.50 21.70 -29.50
CA LEU A 103 -23.87 21.34 -29.88
C LEU A 103 -24.86 22.50 -29.67
N LEU A 104 -24.76 23.24 -28.56
CA LEU A 104 -25.65 24.39 -28.29
C LEU A 104 -25.46 25.55 -29.27
N ASP A 105 -24.24 25.78 -29.73
CA ASP A 105 -23.91 26.80 -30.75
C ASP A 105 -24.07 26.28 -32.18
N TRP A 106 -24.57 25.05 -32.36
CA TRP A 106 -24.81 24.49 -33.67
C TRP A 106 -25.98 25.20 -34.36
N LYS A 107 -26.05 25.08 -35.69
CA LYS A 107 -27.17 25.61 -36.45
C LYS A 107 -28.50 25.06 -35.92
N ASN A 108 -29.49 25.94 -35.82
CA ASN A 108 -30.85 25.54 -35.48
C ASN A 108 -31.32 24.47 -36.46
N LEU A 109 -31.81 23.36 -35.93
CA LEU A 109 -32.39 22.31 -36.75
C LEU A 109 -33.67 22.86 -37.39
N SER A 110 -33.87 22.58 -38.68
CA SER A 110 -35.13 22.89 -39.34
C SER A 110 -36.24 22.04 -38.76
N VAL A 111 -37.42 22.62 -38.61
CA VAL A 111 -38.61 21.88 -38.15
C VAL A 111 -38.91 20.79 -39.17
N GLU A 112 -38.98 19.56 -38.70
CA GLU A 112 -39.25 18.43 -39.58
C GLU A 112 -40.69 18.45 -40.06
N LYS A 113 -40.86 18.31 -41.38
CA LYS A 113 -42.18 18.40 -42.02
C LYS A 113 -43.04 17.14 -41.83
N LYS A 114 -42.45 16.01 -41.45
CA LYS A 114 -43.13 14.70 -41.36
C LYS A 114 -42.85 14.01 -40.04
N SER A 115 -43.91 13.49 -39.40
CA SER A 115 -43.79 12.78 -38.13
C SER A 115 -42.93 11.52 -38.20
N SER A 116 -42.93 10.83 -39.35
CA SER A 116 -42.12 9.63 -39.56
C SER A 116 -40.61 9.88 -39.44
N THR A 117 -40.16 11.10 -39.75
CA THR A 117 -38.72 11.42 -39.81
C THR A 117 -38.15 11.56 -38.41
N TRP A 118 -38.85 12.26 -37.50
CA TRP A 118 -38.35 12.45 -36.14
C TRP A 118 -38.48 11.17 -35.33
N ILE A 119 -39.52 10.36 -35.58
CA ILE A 119 -39.68 9.02 -34.98
C ILE A 119 -38.49 8.14 -35.36
N ARG A 120 -38.14 8.06 -36.65
CA ARG A 120 -36.97 7.29 -37.12
C ARG A 120 -35.67 7.80 -36.51
N ARG A 121 -35.48 9.12 -36.43
CA ARG A 121 -34.28 9.70 -35.82
C ARG A 121 -34.20 9.35 -34.33
N LEU A 122 -35.32 9.46 -33.60
CA LEU A 122 -35.38 9.14 -32.18
C LEU A 122 -35.04 7.67 -31.93
N ILE A 123 -35.69 6.75 -32.66
CA ILE A 123 -35.40 5.31 -32.57
C ILE A 123 -33.94 5.03 -32.93
N ALA A 124 -33.40 5.62 -34.01
CA ALA A 124 -32.02 5.42 -34.41
C ALA A 124 -31.02 5.96 -33.37
N THR A 125 -31.28 7.12 -32.78
CA THR A 125 -30.43 7.69 -31.71
C THR A 125 -30.41 6.80 -30.48
N TYR A 126 -31.58 6.36 -30.01
CA TYR A 126 -31.65 5.47 -28.85
C TYR A 126 -31.08 4.08 -29.15
N ALA A 127 -31.33 3.52 -30.33
CA ALA A 127 -30.76 2.23 -30.74
C ALA A 127 -29.23 2.30 -30.85
N LEU A 128 -28.68 3.39 -31.41
CA LEU A 128 -27.24 3.60 -31.50
C LEU A 128 -26.61 3.77 -30.11
N ALA A 129 -27.16 4.65 -29.27
CA ALA A 129 -26.65 4.88 -27.93
C ALA A 129 -26.74 3.61 -27.07
N SER A 130 -27.88 2.90 -27.13
CA SER A 130 -28.06 1.62 -26.43
C SER A 130 -27.11 0.56 -26.95
N GLY A 131 -26.93 0.47 -28.28
CA GLY A 131 -25.98 -0.46 -28.90
C GLY A 131 -24.55 -0.21 -28.41
N ILE A 132 -24.08 1.04 -28.41
CA ILE A 132 -22.76 1.41 -27.89
C ILE A 132 -22.66 1.07 -26.39
N PHE A 133 -23.67 1.41 -25.60
CA PHE A 133 -23.63 1.18 -24.16
C PHE A 133 -23.58 -0.33 -23.85
N ILE A 134 -24.42 -1.13 -24.51
CA ILE A 134 -24.44 -2.58 -24.36
C ILE A 134 -23.12 -3.20 -24.80
N THR A 135 -22.56 -2.80 -25.95
CA THR A 135 -21.30 -3.40 -26.44
C THR A 135 -20.11 -3.02 -25.59
N VAL A 136 -20.00 -1.75 -25.18
CA VAL A 136 -18.91 -1.29 -24.31
C VAL A 136 -19.02 -1.95 -22.93
N THR A 137 -20.22 -2.00 -22.34
CA THR A 137 -20.40 -2.65 -21.04
C THR A 137 -20.15 -4.15 -21.10
N ALA A 138 -20.55 -4.84 -22.19
CA ALA A 138 -20.26 -6.25 -22.39
C ALA A 138 -18.75 -6.57 -22.46
N GLN A 139 -17.90 -5.60 -22.80
CA GLN A 139 -16.44 -5.75 -22.81
C GLN A 139 -15.79 -5.43 -21.46
N LEU A 140 -16.50 -4.78 -20.53
CA LEU A 140 -16.03 -4.58 -19.17
C LEU A 140 -16.14 -5.89 -18.38
N PRO A 141 -15.32 -6.10 -17.34
CA PRO A 141 -15.47 -7.24 -16.45
C PRO A 141 -16.89 -7.28 -15.88
N GLN A 142 -17.67 -8.25 -16.36
CA GLN A 142 -19.04 -8.47 -15.89
C GLN A 142 -19.02 -9.42 -14.70
N PHE A 143 -20.02 -9.29 -13.84
CA PHE A 143 -20.29 -10.31 -12.83
C PHE A 143 -20.58 -11.62 -13.54
N ASP A 144 -19.72 -12.62 -13.35
CA ASP A 144 -19.92 -13.97 -13.86
C ASP A 144 -20.50 -14.83 -12.73
N PRO A 145 -21.81 -15.17 -12.79
CA PRO A 145 -22.44 -15.96 -11.76
C PRO A 145 -21.78 -17.32 -11.57
N GLU A 146 -21.24 -17.94 -12.63
CA GLU A 146 -20.57 -19.22 -12.54
C GLU A 146 -19.21 -19.08 -11.85
N PHE A 147 -18.47 -18.01 -12.14
CA PHE A 147 -17.21 -17.70 -11.44
C PHE A 147 -17.42 -17.41 -9.95
N GLU A 148 -18.46 -16.65 -9.60
CA GLU A 148 -18.77 -16.37 -8.19
C GLU A 148 -19.37 -17.60 -7.48
N LEU A 149 -20.19 -18.41 -8.16
CA LEU A 149 -20.61 -19.72 -7.66
C LEU A 149 -19.43 -20.67 -7.50
N ALA A 150 -18.44 -20.64 -8.39
CA ALA A 150 -17.25 -21.47 -8.29
C ALA A 150 -16.38 -21.08 -7.09
N LYS A 151 -16.35 -19.79 -6.70
CA LYS A 151 -15.74 -19.36 -5.44
C LYS A 151 -16.52 -19.88 -4.23
N LEU A 152 -17.85 -19.75 -4.24
CA LEU A 152 -18.72 -20.21 -3.14
C LEU A 152 -18.71 -21.74 -2.98
N ASN A 153 -18.63 -22.47 -4.09
CA ASN A 153 -18.60 -23.93 -4.14
C ASN A 153 -17.19 -24.50 -4.10
N LYS A 154 -16.15 -23.66 -3.99
CA LYS A 154 -14.78 -24.12 -3.85
C LYS A 154 -14.75 -24.93 -2.55
N PRO A 155 -14.44 -26.23 -2.60
CA PRO A 155 -14.43 -27.03 -1.40
C PRO A 155 -13.46 -26.38 -0.41
N PRO A 156 -13.81 -26.31 0.89
CA PRO A 156 -12.93 -25.73 1.90
C PRO A 156 -11.57 -26.37 1.77
N VAL A 157 -10.51 -25.57 1.88
CA VAL A 157 -9.14 -26.09 1.93
C VAL A 157 -9.12 -27.15 3.01
N LYS A 158 -8.91 -28.42 2.62
CA LYS A 158 -8.76 -29.52 3.57
C LYS A 158 -7.28 -29.79 3.68
N LEU A 159 -6.68 -29.35 4.78
CA LEU A 159 -5.26 -29.56 5.04
C LEU A 159 -4.95 -31.00 5.45
N SER A 160 -5.97 -31.82 5.74
CA SER A 160 -5.81 -33.23 6.10
C SER A 160 -5.11 -34.01 4.98
N GLY A 161 -3.80 -34.20 5.12
CA GLY A 161 -2.95 -34.97 4.20
C GLY A 161 -2.09 -34.15 3.22
N LEU A 162 -2.12 -32.82 3.28
CA LEU A 162 -1.23 -31.96 2.48
C LEU A 162 0.11 -31.72 3.19
N ALA A 163 1.21 -31.70 2.42
CA ALA A 163 2.56 -31.37 2.90
C ALA A 163 2.96 -29.94 2.48
N GLY A 164 4.05 -29.42 3.05
CA GLY A 164 4.43 -28.00 3.08
C GLY A 164 4.11 -27.13 1.85
N PRO A 165 4.58 -27.46 0.63
CA PRO A 165 4.41 -26.60 -0.54
C PRO A 165 2.96 -26.37 -0.96
N GLU A 166 2.12 -27.41 -0.89
CA GLU A 166 0.71 -27.31 -1.26
C GLU A 166 -0.07 -26.44 -0.27
N VAL A 167 0.26 -26.50 1.02
CA VAL A 167 -0.34 -25.67 2.06
C VAL A 167 0.03 -24.20 1.87
N ILE A 168 1.29 -23.92 1.52
CA ILE A 168 1.76 -22.56 1.25
C ILE A 168 1.10 -21.99 -0.01
N ALA A 169 0.96 -22.80 -1.06
CA ALA A 169 0.24 -22.39 -2.27
C ALA A 169 -1.23 -22.07 -1.97
N ALA A 170 -1.92 -22.92 -1.19
CA ALA A 170 -3.29 -22.65 -0.74
C ALA A 170 -3.38 -21.37 0.09
N GLY A 171 -2.42 -21.14 1.00
CA GLY A 171 -2.34 -19.90 1.78
C GLY A 171 -2.18 -18.64 0.94
N ARG A 172 -1.40 -18.72 -0.14
CA ARG A 172 -1.29 -17.63 -1.11
C ARG A 172 -2.62 -17.35 -1.80
N GLU A 173 -3.36 -18.39 -2.19
CA GLU A 173 -4.70 -18.22 -2.76
C GLU A 173 -5.64 -17.55 -1.77
N VAL A 174 -5.61 -17.92 -0.48
CA VAL A 174 -6.41 -17.26 0.57
C VAL A 174 -6.04 -15.78 0.66
N PHE A 175 -4.75 -15.44 0.65
CA PHE A 175 -4.27 -14.05 0.68
C PHE A 175 -4.75 -13.22 -0.53
N GLU A 176 -4.77 -13.82 -1.72
CA GLU A 176 -5.22 -13.17 -2.96
C GLU A 176 -6.75 -13.04 -3.04
N ASN A 177 -7.48 -14.08 -2.65
CA ASN A 177 -8.94 -14.10 -2.67
C ASN A 177 -9.53 -13.09 -1.68
N ASN A 178 -8.93 -12.97 -0.50
CA ASN A 178 -9.28 -11.99 0.52
C ASN A 178 -8.69 -10.59 0.26
N LYS A 179 -8.13 -10.36 -0.93
CA LYS A 179 -7.68 -9.04 -1.41
C LYS A 179 -6.63 -8.39 -0.50
N CYS A 180 -5.82 -9.18 0.20
CA CYS A 180 -4.78 -8.67 1.08
C CYS A 180 -3.72 -7.84 0.30
N PHE A 181 -3.44 -8.19 -0.97
CA PHE A 181 -2.56 -7.44 -1.88
C PHE A 181 -3.02 -6.00 -2.20
N ASN A 182 -4.28 -5.65 -1.93
CA ASN A 182 -4.78 -4.29 -2.13
C ASN A 182 -4.23 -3.31 -1.09
N CYS A 183 -3.74 -3.82 0.04
CA CYS A 183 -3.23 -3.02 1.16
C CYS A 183 -1.80 -3.39 1.53
N HIS A 184 -1.46 -4.68 1.50
CA HIS A 184 -0.15 -5.18 1.88
C HIS A 184 0.69 -5.50 0.65
N LYS A 185 1.94 -5.06 0.68
CA LYS A 185 2.98 -5.62 -0.18
C LYS A 185 3.57 -6.88 0.45
N VAL A 186 4.00 -7.79 -0.40
CA VAL A 186 4.83 -8.93 -0.05
C VAL A 186 6.09 -8.81 -0.89
N PHE A 187 7.14 -8.25 -0.29
CA PHE A 187 8.33 -7.80 -1.01
C PHE A 187 7.93 -6.84 -2.16
N TRP A 188 8.15 -7.25 -3.41
CA TRP A 188 7.83 -6.46 -4.61
C TRP A 188 6.37 -6.57 -5.06
N GLU A 189 5.62 -7.58 -4.60
CA GLU A 189 4.26 -7.84 -5.04
C GLU A 189 3.23 -7.05 -4.22
N GLY A 190 2.19 -6.52 -4.87
CA GLY A 190 1.11 -5.77 -4.23
C GLY A 190 0.95 -4.35 -4.77
N ASN A 191 -0.20 -3.74 -4.50
CA ASN A 191 -0.64 -2.54 -5.22
C ASN A 191 -0.59 -1.25 -4.38
N SER A 192 -0.31 -1.34 -3.08
CA SER A 192 -0.42 -0.19 -2.18
C SER A 192 0.50 -0.30 -0.95
N ASP A 193 0.85 0.85 -0.39
CA ASP A 193 1.56 1.01 0.89
C ASP A 193 0.57 1.42 2.01
N ARG A 194 -0.68 0.97 1.92
CA ARG A 194 -1.71 1.25 2.94
C ARG A 194 -1.47 0.45 4.22
N GLY A 195 -0.98 -0.79 4.08
CA GLY A 195 -0.50 -1.62 5.17
C GLY A 195 1.01 -1.81 5.08
N PRO A 196 1.63 -2.40 6.12
CA PRO A 196 3.06 -2.72 6.11
C PRO A 196 3.41 -3.69 4.98
N ASN A 197 4.61 -3.57 4.42
CA ASN A 197 5.19 -4.58 3.55
C ASN A 197 5.58 -5.79 4.40
N LEU A 198 4.82 -6.88 4.26
CA LEU A 198 4.95 -8.09 5.07
C LEU A 198 6.26 -8.84 4.82
N GLY A 199 6.85 -8.67 3.63
CA GLY A 199 8.14 -9.25 3.27
C GLY A 199 9.29 -8.56 3.99
N THR A 200 9.43 -7.24 3.84
CA THR A 200 10.52 -6.49 4.49
C THR A 200 10.34 -6.33 6.00
N LYS A 201 9.09 -6.32 6.50
CA LYS A 201 8.79 -6.46 7.93
C LYS A 201 9.17 -7.85 8.47
N GLN A 202 9.31 -8.82 7.57
CA GLN A 202 9.55 -10.22 7.89
C GLN A 202 8.49 -10.79 8.84
N ILE A 203 7.20 -10.66 8.47
CA ILE A 203 6.09 -11.13 9.30
C ILE A 203 6.22 -12.61 9.69
N GLY A 204 6.93 -13.41 8.88
CA GLY A 204 7.15 -14.81 9.16
C GLY A 204 8.06 -15.10 10.36
N LEU A 205 8.77 -14.10 10.91
CA LEU A 205 9.50 -14.23 12.16
C LEU A 205 8.57 -14.36 13.38
N TYR A 206 7.36 -13.83 13.30
CA TYR A 206 6.42 -13.78 14.44
C TYR A 206 5.72 -15.13 14.65
N SER A 207 5.14 -15.33 15.83
CA SER A 207 4.39 -16.55 16.14
C SER A 207 3.09 -16.64 15.36
N ASP A 208 2.58 -17.86 15.21
CA ASP A 208 1.33 -18.12 14.49
C ASP A 208 0.15 -17.41 15.18
N GLU A 209 0.14 -17.37 16.52
CA GLU A 209 -0.84 -16.66 17.32
C GLU A 209 -0.79 -15.15 17.09
N TYR A 210 0.41 -14.58 16.99
CA TYR A 210 0.57 -13.17 16.69
C TYR A 210 0.00 -12.84 15.31
N ILE A 211 0.36 -13.63 14.29
CA ILE A 211 -0.14 -13.42 12.92
C ILE A 211 -1.66 -13.56 12.89
N LYS A 212 -2.20 -14.59 13.53
CA LYS A 212 -3.64 -14.82 13.65
C LYS A 212 -4.35 -13.66 14.34
N GLU A 213 -3.81 -13.15 15.45
CA GLU A 213 -4.37 -12.00 16.16
C GLU A 213 -4.36 -10.75 15.28
N GLN A 214 -3.29 -10.51 14.51
CA GLN A 214 -3.23 -9.37 13.58
C GLN A 214 -4.28 -9.45 12.47
N ILE A 215 -4.73 -10.65 12.10
CA ILE A 215 -5.78 -10.84 11.08
C ILE A 215 -7.18 -10.70 11.71
N LEU A 216 -7.41 -11.31 12.86
CA LEU A 216 -8.72 -11.36 13.52
C LEU A 216 -9.06 -10.07 14.28
N ASP A 217 -8.05 -9.44 14.89
CA ASP A 217 -8.19 -8.19 15.64
C ASP A 217 -7.10 -7.16 15.23
N PRO A 218 -7.15 -6.69 13.97
CA PRO A 218 -6.12 -5.81 13.41
C PRO A 218 -6.05 -4.43 14.06
N ARG A 219 -7.02 -4.10 14.93
CA ARG A 219 -7.10 -2.79 15.59
C ARG A 219 -6.47 -2.81 16.99
N LYS A 220 -6.27 -3.98 17.58
CA LYS A 220 -5.75 -4.14 18.94
C LYS A 220 -4.30 -3.70 19.08
N LYS A 221 -3.44 -4.08 18.14
CA LYS A 221 -2.02 -3.72 18.16
C LYS A 221 -1.59 -3.32 16.75
N GLN A 222 -1.37 -2.02 16.56
CA GLN A 222 -0.95 -1.47 15.27
C GLN A 222 0.52 -1.80 14.97
N ALA A 223 0.81 -1.97 13.69
CA ALA A 223 2.18 -2.01 13.21
C ALA A 223 2.84 -0.62 13.40
N PRO A 224 4.11 -0.56 13.85
CA PRO A 224 4.81 0.71 14.01
C PRO A 224 4.78 1.57 12.74
N GLY A 225 4.42 2.84 12.89
CA GLY A 225 4.26 3.82 11.81
C GLY A 225 2.89 3.83 11.12
N PHE A 226 1.93 3.00 11.57
CA PHE A 226 0.54 2.94 11.08
C PHE A 226 -0.49 3.41 12.12
N GLU A 227 -0.07 4.24 13.08
CA GLU A 227 -0.92 4.73 14.18
C GLU A 227 -1.85 5.87 13.75
N ASP A 228 -1.71 6.39 12.53
CA ASP A 228 -2.55 7.47 12.04
C ASP A 228 -4.04 7.03 11.95
N PRO A 229 -5.00 7.93 12.20
CA PRO A 229 -6.43 7.57 12.26
C PRO A 229 -6.98 6.87 11.01
N LYS A 230 -6.36 7.08 9.84
CA LYS A 230 -6.75 6.46 8.58
C LYS A 230 -6.20 5.03 8.50
N SER A 231 -4.95 4.80 8.89
CA SER A 231 -4.31 3.49 8.89
C SER A 231 -4.91 2.53 9.91
N VAL A 232 -5.21 3.01 11.12
CA VAL A 232 -5.86 2.21 12.19
C VAL A 232 -7.17 1.58 11.73
N LYS A 233 -7.90 2.25 10.83
CA LYS A 233 -9.18 1.79 10.29
C LYS A 233 -9.06 1.13 8.91
N ALA A 234 -7.86 1.06 8.35
CA ALA A 234 -7.65 0.59 6.99
C ALA A 234 -7.81 -0.93 6.86
N MET A 235 -7.34 -1.69 7.85
CA MET A 235 -7.49 -3.15 7.83
C MET A 235 -8.92 -3.54 8.27
N PRO A 236 -9.65 -4.32 7.45
CA PRO A 236 -11.00 -4.77 7.78
C PRO A 236 -11.04 -5.70 8.99
N THR A 237 -12.17 -5.69 9.72
CA THR A 237 -12.38 -6.51 10.93
C THR A 237 -13.32 -7.70 10.71
N TYR A 238 -13.73 -7.94 9.46
CA TYR A 238 -14.67 -9.02 9.12
C TYR A 238 -13.98 -10.36 8.82
N TYR A 239 -12.64 -10.41 8.77
CA TYR A 239 -11.93 -11.64 8.43
C TYR A 239 -12.11 -12.77 9.45
N ALA A 240 -12.57 -12.45 10.67
CA ALA A 240 -12.97 -13.47 11.62
C ALA A 240 -14.16 -14.30 11.14
N ASP A 241 -15.04 -13.72 10.33
CA ASP A 241 -16.20 -14.40 9.75
C ASP A 241 -15.87 -15.06 8.40
N ASP A 242 -14.83 -14.59 7.71
CA ASP A 242 -14.49 -15.00 6.33
C ASP A 242 -13.33 -16.00 6.24
N ILE A 243 -12.46 -16.09 7.25
CA ILE A 243 -11.25 -16.93 7.22
C ILE A 243 -11.17 -17.76 8.50
N GLU A 244 -11.59 -19.03 8.42
CA GLU A 244 -11.62 -19.95 9.56
C GLU A 244 -10.91 -21.28 9.27
N GLY A 245 -10.63 -22.03 10.34
CA GLY A 245 -10.11 -23.38 10.29
C GLY A 245 -8.84 -23.52 9.44
N ASP A 246 -8.90 -24.43 8.47
CA ASP A 246 -7.80 -24.80 7.59
C ASP A 246 -7.34 -23.65 6.68
N GLU A 247 -8.23 -22.72 6.28
CA GLU A 247 -7.84 -21.57 5.48
C GLU A 247 -6.95 -20.60 6.27
N MET A 248 -7.27 -20.38 7.55
CA MET A 248 -6.43 -19.57 8.44
C MET A 248 -5.06 -20.22 8.63
N THR A 249 -5.02 -21.54 8.85
CA THR A 249 -3.73 -22.26 8.98
C THR A 249 -2.91 -22.17 7.69
N ALA A 250 -3.52 -22.33 6.52
CA ALA A 250 -2.84 -22.18 5.23
C ALA A 250 -2.31 -20.75 5.04
N LEU A 251 -3.13 -19.74 5.34
CA LEU A 251 -2.75 -18.33 5.26
C LEU A 251 -1.55 -18.01 6.16
N ILE A 252 -1.56 -18.48 7.41
CA ILE A 252 -0.44 -18.32 8.33
C ILE A 252 0.80 -19.02 7.76
N ALA A 253 0.69 -20.26 7.28
CA ALA A 253 1.82 -20.98 6.67
C ALA A 253 2.45 -20.21 5.50
N TYR A 254 1.63 -19.58 4.65
CA TYR A 254 2.12 -18.68 3.60
C TYR A 254 2.82 -17.45 4.18
N LEU A 255 2.23 -16.77 5.17
CA LEU A 255 2.86 -15.60 5.80
C LEU A 255 4.17 -15.94 6.53
N LYS A 256 4.30 -17.17 7.04
CA LYS A 256 5.54 -17.68 7.66
C LYS A 256 6.71 -17.77 6.68
N THR A 257 6.45 -17.84 5.37
CA THR A 257 7.52 -17.78 4.36
C THR A 257 8.06 -16.37 4.12
N MET A 258 7.42 -15.33 4.68
CA MET A 258 7.84 -13.94 4.50
C MET A 258 8.96 -13.59 5.47
N ARG A 259 10.17 -14.01 5.12
CA ARG A 259 11.41 -13.76 5.86
C ARG A 259 12.50 -13.32 4.89
N ASP A 260 13.39 -12.45 5.35
CA ASP A 260 14.54 -11.95 4.59
C ASP A 260 15.82 -12.32 5.37
N PRO A 261 16.66 -13.24 4.87
CA PRO A 261 17.85 -13.68 5.58
C PRO A 261 19.03 -12.72 5.34
N THR A 262 18.86 -11.71 4.48
CA THR A 262 19.90 -10.81 4.01
C THR A 262 19.84 -9.43 4.65
N HIS A 263 18.65 -9.00 5.08
CA HIS A 263 18.41 -7.67 5.61
C HIS A 263 17.76 -7.70 6.98
N MET A 264 18.02 -6.67 7.79
CA MET A 264 17.32 -6.43 9.05
C MET A 264 15.83 -6.08 8.79
N PRO A 265 14.86 -6.52 9.62
CA PRO A 265 13.47 -6.15 9.46
C PRO A 265 13.25 -4.63 9.42
N VAL A 266 12.29 -4.25 8.57
CA VAL A 266 11.92 -2.86 8.30
C VAL A 266 10.54 -2.58 8.85
N GLU A 267 10.43 -1.47 9.57
CA GLU A 267 9.19 -0.95 10.14
C GLU A 267 8.83 0.40 9.51
N GLY A 268 7.62 0.87 9.82
CA GLY A 268 7.14 2.16 9.37
C GLY A 268 6.41 2.13 8.04
N LYS A 269 5.84 3.28 7.71
CA LYS A 269 5.04 3.52 6.51
C LYS A 269 5.79 4.42 5.55
N PHE A 270 5.80 4.08 4.27
CA PHE A 270 6.45 4.91 3.25
C PHE A 270 5.90 6.35 3.27
N PRO A 271 6.76 7.40 3.24
CA PRO A 271 8.23 7.37 3.07
C PRO A 271 9.05 7.29 4.39
N ASN A 272 8.39 7.19 5.55
CA ASN A 272 9.02 7.24 6.87
C ASN A 272 9.27 5.84 7.46
N GLN A 273 10.14 5.07 6.80
CA GLN A 273 10.52 3.72 7.23
C GLN A 273 11.85 3.71 8.00
N TRP A 274 12.08 2.69 8.82
CA TRP A 274 13.35 2.48 9.54
C TRP A 274 13.62 0.98 9.73
N THR A 275 14.88 0.64 10.00
CA THR A 275 15.27 -0.74 10.34
C THR A 275 15.24 -0.95 11.84
N TRP A 276 15.16 -2.19 12.30
CA TRP A 276 15.29 -2.52 13.73
C TRP A 276 16.62 -2.09 14.36
N TRP A 277 17.66 -1.82 13.56
CA TRP A 277 18.88 -1.19 14.06
C TRP A 277 18.64 0.16 14.72
N ASP A 278 17.60 0.88 14.32
CA ASP A 278 17.27 2.23 14.76
C ASP A 278 15.99 2.29 15.62
N ASP A 279 15.48 1.13 16.07
CA ASP A 279 14.24 1.04 16.85
C ASP A 279 14.53 0.87 18.36
N PRO A 280 14.23 1.89 19.20
CA PRO A 280 14.54 1.84 20.62
C PRO A 280 13.85 0.70 21.37
N GLU A 281 12.61 0.35 20.99
CA GLU A 281 11.86 -0.71 21.67
C GLU A 281 12.43 -2.08 21.31
N ILE A 282 12.83 -2.27 20.05
CA ILE A 282 13.51 -3.49 19.61
C ILE A 282 14.86 -3.64 20.31
N ILE A 283 15.67 -2.58 20.40
CA ILE A 283 16.97 -2.61 21.09
C ILE A 283 16.79 -2.97 22.57
N LYS A 284 15.79 -2.37 23.22
CA LYS A 284 15.47 -2.65 24.62
C LYS A 284 15.03 -4.10 24.84
N GLU A 285 14.21 -4.65 23.97
CA GLU A 285 13.85 -6.06 24.03
C GLU A 285 15.06 -6.96 23.72
N GLY A 286 15.88 -6.57 22.75
CA GLY A 286 17.13 -7.23 22.38
C GLY A 286 18.12 -7.35 23.53
N GLN A 287 18.23 -6.32 24.37
CA GLN A 287 19.01 -6.36 25.60
C GLN A 287 18.58 -7.51 26.51
N THR A 288 17.27 -7.70 26.71
CA THR A 288 16.76 -8.77 27.57
C THR A 288 17.10 -10.16 27.02
N VAL A 289 17.11 -10.33 25.69
CA VAL A 289 17.51 -11.57 25.04
C VAL A 289 19.02 -11.79 25.19
N PHE A 290 19.83 -10.78 24.87
CA PHE A 290 21.27 -10.85 24.92
C PHE A 290 21.79 -11.15 26.33
N GLU A 291 21.18 -10.58 27.37
CA GLU A 291 21.51 -10.83 28.77
C GLU A 291 20.88 -12.10 29.36
N GLY A 292 20.05 -12.81 28.60
CA GLY A 292 19.40 -14.06 29.00
C GLY A 292 18.30 -13.90 30.06
N THR A 293 17.55 -12.80 29.99
CA THR A 293 16.41 -12.51 30.87
C THR A 293 15.05 -12.54 30.16
N ASN A 294 15.04 -12.72 28.84
CA ASN A 294 13.78 -12.82 28.08
C ASN A 294 13.13 -14.20 28.26
N PRO A 295 11.85 -14.28 28.66
CA PRO A 295 11.19 -15.56 28.92
C PRO A 295 10.97 -16.41 27.66
N ASN A 296 10.95 -15.80 26.46
CA ASN A 296 10.75 -16.55 25.21
C ASN A 296 12.04 -17.19 24.68
N THR A 297 13.17 -16.95 25.34
CA THR A 297 14.49 -17.50 24.99
C THR A 297 15.22 -17.99 26.24
N GLU A 298 14.50 -18.65 27.15
CA GLU A 298 15.12 -19.23 28.34
C GLU A 298 16.24 -20.21 27.93
N GLY A 299 17.44 -20.01 28.49
CA GLY A 299 18.64 -20.76 28.13
C GLY A 299 19.55 -20.09 27.08
N LEU A 300 19.09 -19.04 26.39
CA LEU A 300 19.95 -18.20 25.56
C LEU A 300 20.56 -17.09 26.43
N ASN A 301 21.89 -16.96 26.44
CA ASN A 301 22.57 -15.86 27.13
C ASN A 301 23.89 -15.50 26.44
N CYS A 302 23.84 -14.53 25.54
CA CYS A 302 25.00 -14.06 24.78
C CYS A 302 26.04 -13.38 25.68
N ALA A 303 25.57 -12.69 26.73
CA ALA A 303 26.42 -11.92 27.65
C ALA A 303 27.36 -12.79 28.50
N VAL A 304 27.09 -14.09 28.66
CA VAL A 304 28.01 -15.02 29.34
C VAL A 304 29.36 -15.09 28.61
N CYS A 305 29.36 -14.96 27.28
CA CYS A 305 30.56 -14.99 26.45
C CYS A 305 31.04 -13.58 26.10
N HIS A 306 30.11 -12.69 25.74
CA HIS A 306 30.40 -11.39 25.13
C HIS A 306 30.32 -10.22 26.12
N GLY A 307 29.95 -10.46 27.39
CA GLY A 307 29.80 -9.45 28.43
C GLY A 307 28.56 -8.58 28.27
N LYS A 308 28.00 -8.11 29.38
CA LYS A 308 26.81 -7.21 29.35
C LYS A 308 27.14 -5.82 28.80
N ASP A 309 28.39 -5.44 28.86
CA ASP A 309 28.97 -4.20 28.36
C ASP A 309 29.69 -4.40 27.01
N GLY A 310 29.55 -5.58 26.39
CA GLY A 310 30.23 -5.94 25.14
C GLY A 310 31.70 -6.31 25.32
N ILE A 311 32.19 -6.42 26.57
CA ILE A 311 33.54 -6.90 26.88
C ILE A 311 33.57 -8.42 26.84
N PRO A 312 34.38 -9.05 25.97
CA PRO A 312 34.52 -10.50 25.94
C PRO A 312 34.90 -11.07 27.31
N MET A 313 34.07 -12.00 27.80
CA MET A 313 34.28 -12.74 29.03
C MET A 313 34.94 -14.10 28.79
N MET A 314 35.05 -14.51 27.52
CA MET A 314 35.73 -15.75 27.09
C MET A 314 36.74 -15.48 25.98
N THR A 315 37.84 -16.25 25.99
CA THR A 315 38.88 -16.18 24.96
C THR A 315 38.30 -16.52 23.59
N GLY A 316 38.51 -15.64 22.62
CA GLY A 316 38.03 -15.80 21.25
C GLY A 316 36.58 -15.36 21.02
N ALA A 317 35.87 -14.88 22.04
CA ALA A 317 34.60 -14.18 21.83
C ALA A 317 34.84 -12.80 21.20
N LEU A 318 33.95 -12.42 20.28
CA LEU A 318 33.99 -11.15 19.57
C LEU A 318 33.80 -9.96 20.53
N ASP A 319 34.71 -8.98 20.49
CA ASP A 319 34.55 -7.69 21.19
C ASP A 319 33.68 -6.76 20.35
N PHE A 320 32.40 -6.63 20.70
CA PHE A 320 31.44 -5.83 19.95
C PHE A 320 31.68 -4.32 20.03
N ARG A 321 32.56 -3.85 20.91
CA ARG A 321 32.89 -2.41 21.05
C ARG A 321 33.97 -1.99 20.06
N ASN A 322 34.77 -2.94 19.57
CA ASN A 322 35.79 -2.67 18.58
C ASN A 322 35.18 -2.69 17.18
N GLU A 323 34.76 -1.52 16.69
CA GLU A 323 34.22 -1.37 15.34
C GLU A 323 35.16 -1.85 14.20
N ASN A 324 36.46 -1.95 14.48
CA ASN A 324 37.47 -2.38 13.51
C ASN A 324 37.81 -3.89 13.65
N HIS A 325 37.02 -4.65 14.40
CA HIS A 325 37.18 -6.11 14.45
C HIS A 325 36.81 -6.70 13.08
N LYS A 326 37.59 -7.69 12.63
CA LYS A 326 37.31 -8.43 11.38
C LYS A 326 36.38 -9.61 11.62
N ASP A 327 35.78 -10.13 10.56
CA ASP A 327 35.10 -11.42 10.65
C ASP A 327 36.09 -12.56 10.97
N THR A 328 35.56 -13.70 11.39
CA THR A 328 36.35 -14.85 11.78
C THR A 328 36.80 -15.67 10.57
N ASP A 329 38.12 -15.88 10.46
CA ASP A 329 38.72 -16.74 9.42
C ASP A 329 38.34 -18.23 9.56
N LYS A 330 37.56 -18.61 10.58
CA LYS A 330 37.11 -19.99 10.81
C LYS A 330 35.96 -20.39 9.90
N MET A 331 35.26 -19.42 9.30
CA MET A 331 34.07 -19.68 8.50
C MET A 331 34.38 -19.65 7.00
N PRO A 332 33.81 -20.55 6.19
CA PRO A 332 34.05 -20.59 4.75
C PRO A 332 33.44 -19.39 4.01
N ASP A 333 32.42 -18.75 4.58
CA ASP A 333 31.79 -17.54 4.08
C ASP A 333 32.33 -16.26 4.76
N HIS A 334 33.57 -16.31 5.27
CA HIS A 334 34.30 -15.17 5.83
C HIS A 334 34.41 -14.01 4.83
N ILE A 335 34.38 -12.78 5.35
CA ILE A 335 34.66 -11.55 4.58
C ILE A 335 35.70 -10.67 5.28
N ASP A 336 36.47 -9.91 4.51
CA ASP A 336 37.54 -9.06 5.05
C ASP A 336 37.09 -7.67 5.55
N ASP A 337 35.78 -7.50 5.75
CA ASP A 337 35.19 -6.25 6.22
C ASP A 337 35.28 -6.08 7.75
N LEU A 338 35.16 -4.83 8.18
CA LEU A 338 35.18 -4.43 9.59
C LEU A 338 33.78 -4.50 10.19
N LEU A 339 33.68 -4.75 11.49
CA LEU A 339 32.41 -4.91 12.23
C LEU A 339 31.38 -3.80 11.94
N LYS A 340 31.82 -2.53 11.87
CA LYS A 340 30.94 -1.40 11.52
C LYS A 340 30.30 -1.50 10.13
N ASP A 341 31.01 -2.14 9.20
CA ASP A 341 30.68 -2.27 7.79
C ASP A 341 30.06 -3.63 7.46
N TRP A 342 29.96 -4.54 8.44
CA TRP A 342 29.34 -5.85 8.22
C TRP A 342 27.91 -5.75 7.69
N PRO A 343 27.58 -6.52 6.64
CA PRO A 343 26.21 -6.61 6.15
C PRO A 343 25.32 -7.30 7.19
N ASP A 344 24.04 -6.96 7.20
CA ASP A 344 23.06 -7.50 8.17
C ASP A 344 23.02 -9.03 8.14
N ALA A 345 23.11 -9.62 6.95
CA ALA A 345 23.18 -11.05 6.73
C ALA A 345 24.33 -11.73 7.49
N LEU A 346 25.47 -11.06 7.66
CA LEU A 346 26.64 -11.63 8.33
C LEU A 346 26.41 -11.74 9.84
N TRP A 347 25.94 -10.67 10.47
CA TRP A 347 25.52 -10.66 11.88
C TRP A 347 24.59 -11.83 12.18
N TYR A 348 23.55 -11.94 11.36
CA TYR A 348 22.55 -12.99 11.48
C TYR A 348 23.13 -14.40 11.30
N ARG A 349 23.99 -14.62 10.30
CA ARG A 349 24.58 -15.95 10.05
C ARG A 349 25.55 -16.38 11.14
N ARG A 350 26.38 -15.48 11.68
CA ARG A 350 27.32 -15.82 12.77
C ARG A 350 26.61 -16.27 14.03
N VAL A 351 25.41 -15.74 14.29
CA VAL A 351 24.60 -16.16 15.44
C VAL A 351 23.73 -17.38 15.13
N THR A 352 23.13 -17.43 13.95
CA THR A 352 22.22 -18.54 13.60
C THR A 352 22.97 -19.83 13.30
N ARG A 353 24.12 -19.76 12.62
CA ARG A 353 24.96 -20.90 12.22
C ARG A 353 26.09 -21.19 13.20
N GLY A 354 26.35 -20.28 14.14
CA GLY A 354 27.48 -20.38 15.05
C GLY A 354 28.81 -20.14 14.34
N VAL A 355 29.89 -20.42 15.05
CA VAL A 355 31.26 -20.32 14.52
C VAL A 355 31.99 -21.64 14.75
N ASP A 356 32.42 -22.26 13.66
CA ASP A 356 33.09 -23.56 13.67
C ASP A 356 34.32 -23.57 14.58
N GLY A 357 34.52 -24.65 15.34
CA GLY A 357 35.65 -24.78 16.25
C GLY A 357 35.69 -23.69 17.33
N SER A 358 34.53 -23.20 17.78
CA SER A 358 34.40 -22.26 18.88
C SER A 358 33.20 -22.61 19.79
N PRO A 359 33.11 -22.03 21.00
CA PRO A 359 31.92 -22.16 21.85
C PRO A 359 30.65 -21.48 21.31
N MET A 360 30.72 -20.71 20.21
CA MET A 360 29.55 -20.03 19.63
C MET A 360 28.68 -21.02 18.86
N ALA A 361 27.62 -21.49 19.52
CA ALA A 361 26.69 -22.50 19.00
C ALA A 361 25.80 -21.97 17.85
N PRO A 362 25.22 -22.86 17.02
CA PRO A 362 24.25 -22.50 15.98
C PRO A 362 22.87 -22.19 16.56
N TRP A 363 22.72 -21.02 17.19
CA TRP A 363 21.52 -20.65 17.94
C TRP A 363 20.23 -20.61 17.10
N GLY A 364 20.34 -20.49 15.77
CA GLY A 364 19.20 -20.47 14.87
C GLY A 364 18.44 -21.79 14.82
N THR A 365 19.07 -22.90 15.23
CA THR A 365 18.42 -24.22 15.33
C THR A 365 17.71 -24.46 16.67
N ILE A 366 17.91 -23.57 17.63
CA ILE A 366 17.49 -23.75 19.04
C ILE A 366 16.46 -22.68 19.44
N PHE A 367 16.67 -21.44 18.99
CA PHE A 367 15.89 -20.29 19.42
C PHE A 367 15.18 -19.61 18.26
N PRO A 368 13.99 -19.02 18.49
CA PRO A 368 13.28 -18.31 17.42
C PRO A 368 14.12 -17.15 16.89
N HIS A 369 14.31 -17.14 15.58
CA HIS A 369 15.11 -16.14 14.87
C HIS A 369 14.64 -14.69 15.10
N LEU A 370 13.36 -14.50 15.44
CA LEU A 370 12.81 -13.22 15.87
C LEU A 370 13.67 -12.60 16.96
N TYR A 371 13.99 -13.35 18.01
CA TYR A 371 14.74 -12.87 19.16
C TYR A 371 16.23 -12.77 18.88
N LEU A 372 16.77 -13.63 18.01
CA LEU A 372 18.16 -13.52 17.57
C LEU A 372 18.40 -12.19 16.85
N TRP A 373 17.52 -11.78 15.93
CA TRP A 373 17.61 -10.46 15.30
C TRP A 373 17.56 -9.31 16.30
N LYS A 374 16.74 -9.41 17.35
CA LYS A 374 16.68 -8.39 18.41
C LYS A 374 17.97 -8.36 19.23
N ALA A 375 18.53 -9.52 19.58
CA ALA A 375 19.81 -9.62 20.28
C ALA A 375 20.94 -8.98 19.45
N GLU A 376 20.97 -9.21 18.14
CA GLU A 376 21.96 -8.57 17.24
C GLU A 376 21.75 -7.06 17.17
N ALA A 377 20.49 -6.60 17.07
CA ALA A 377 20.16 -5.17 17.09
C ALA A 377 20.72 -4.48 18.34
N TYR A 378 20.63 -5.14 19.50
CA TYR A 378 21.25 -4.67 20.74
C TYR A 378 22.78 -4.78 20.72
N ALA A 379 23.35 -5.92 20.31
CA ALA A 379 24.80 -6.13 20.29
C ALA A 379 25.53 -5.08 19.43
N ARG A 380 24.92 -4.67 18.31
CA ARG A 380 25.49 -3.61 17.45
C ARG A 380 25.65 -2.27 18.17
N THR A 381 24.83 -1.99 19.18
CA THR A 381 24.90 -0.72 19.92
C THR A 381 26.20 -0.54 20.72
N PHE A 382 26.96 -1.61 20.97
CA PHE A 382 28.23 -1.52 21.69
C PHE A 382 29.30 -0.71 20.95
N HIS A 383 29.30 -0.69 19.61
CA HIS A 383 30.17 0.17 18.80
C HIS A 383 29.42 1.26 18.03
N ASP A 384 28.11 1.07 17.77
CA ASP A 384 27.26 2.03 17.04
C ASP A 384 26.01 2.38 17.87
N PRO A 385 26.17 3.12 18.99
CA PRO A 385 25.09 3.38 19.94
C PRO A 385 24.08 4.40 19.38
N LEU A 386 22.79 4.13 19.63
CA LEU A 386 21.67 4.86 19.02
C LEU A 386 21.68 6.37 19.32
N ASP A 387 22.06 6.77 20.53
CA ASP A 387 22.10 8.15 21.00
C ASP A 387 23.21 8.99 20.36
N LYS A 388 24.22 8.34 19.78
CA LYS A 388 25.35 9.00 19.10
C LYS A 388 25.21 9.03 17.57
N ARG A 389 24.20 8.37 17.01
CA ARG A 389 23.98 8.35 15.56
C ARG A 389 23.52 9.71 15.06
N THR A 390 24.14 10.17 13.98
CA THR A 390 23.75 11.42 13.31
C THR A 390 22.62 11.23 12.32
N ALA A 391 22.36 9.99 11.88
CA ALA A 391 21.28 9.62 10.97
C ALA A 391 20.82 8.17 11.22
N LYS A 392 19.57 7.87 10.85
CA LYS A 392 19.06 6.49 10.80
C LYS A 392 19.78 5.71 9.70
N ARG A 393 19.93 4.40 9.88
CA ARG A 393 20.46 3.53 8.83
C ARG A 393 19.50 3.53 7.63
N PRO A 394 20.04 3.49 6.41
CA PRO A 394 19.22 3.42 5.22
C PRO A 394 18.38 2.15 5.25
N VAL A 395 17.11 2.29 4.88
CA VAL A 395 16.23 1.14 4.68
C VAL A 395 16.76 0.36 3.47
N PRO A 396 17.01 -0.94 3.62
CA PRO A 396 17.49 -1.76 2.51
C PRO A 396 16.46 -1.78 1.38
N PRO A 397 16.91 -1.89 0.11
CA PRO A 397 15.99 -2.04 -1.00
C PRO A 397 15.13 -3.29 -0.79
N VAL A 398 13.89 -3.24 -1.28
CA VAL A 398 13.04 -4.43 -1.32
C VAL A 398 13.73 -5.47 -2.20
N PRO A 399 13.97 -6.71 -1.70
CA PRO A 399 14.60 -7.77 -2.48
C PRO A 399 13.86 -8.01 -3.80
N THR A 400 14.58 -8.37 -4.86
CA THR A 400 13.96 -8.74 -6.14
C THR A 400 13.50 -10.19 -6.14
N LYS A 401 12.71 -10.56 -7.16
CA LYS A 401 12.28 -11.95 -7.37
C LYS A 401 13.46 -12.90 -7.52
N GLU A 402 14.48 -12.47 -8.26
CA GLU A 402 15.69 -13.24 -8.52
C GLU A 402 16.49 -13.44 -7.23
N GLU A 403 16.57 -12.42 -6.37
CA GLU A 403 17.26 -12.53 -5.07
C GLU A 403 16.56 -13.53 -4.15
N VAL A 404 15.22 -13.48 -4.06
CA VAL A 404 14.46 -14.41 -3.22
C VAL A 404 14.54 -15.86 -3.73
N GLU A 405 14.50 -16.07 -5.04
CA GLU A 405 14.71 -17.43 -5.59
C GLU A 405 16.12 -17.95 -5.29
N LYS A 406 17.13 -17.08 -5.33
CA LYS A 406 18.51 -17.42 -4.99
C LYS A 406 18.67 -17.83 -3.52
N TRP A 407 17.88 -17.28 -2.60
CA TRP A 407 17.96 -17.66 -1.18
C TRP A 407 17.68 -19.15 -0.93
N LYS A 408 16.80 -19.75 -1.75
CA LYS A 408 16.49 -21.18 -1.68
C LYS A 408 17.68 -22.03 -2.12
N THR A 409 18.36 -21.63 -3.21
CA THR A 409 19.52 -22.35 -3.73
C THR A 409 20.74 -22.19 -2.83
N ASP A 410 20.90 -21.03 -2.21
CA ASP A 410 22.02 -20.70 -1.35
C ASP A 410 21.88 -21.27 0.08
N GLY A 411 20.75 -21.90 0.41
CA GLY A 411 20.48 -22.46 1.73
C GLY A 411 20.56 -21.42 2.84
N LEU A 412 20.10 -20.19 2.57
CA LEU A 412 20.21 -19.09 3.54
C LEU A 412 19.28 -19.24 4.75
N PHE A 413 18.29 -20.11 4.64
CA PHE A 413 17.42 -20.50 5.75
C PHE A 413 17.84 -21.85 6.31
N LEU A 414 17.96 -21.93 7.65
CA LEU A 414 18.26 -23.17 8.36
C LEU A 414 17.04 -24.11 8.40
N ASP A 415 15.85 -23.52 8.45
CA ASP A 415 14.60 -24.24 8.24
C ASP A 415 14.25 -24.18 6.75
N PRO A 416 13.69 -25.24 6.17
CA PRO A 416 13.13 -25.18 4.83
C PRO A 416 11.96 -24.18 4.86
N LEU A 417 12.22 -22.95 4.40
CA LEU A 417 11.16 -22.09 3.92
C LEU A 417 10.76 -22.64 2.56
N LEU A 418 9.78 -23.56 2.59
CA LEU A 418 9.17 -24.35 1.51
C LEU A 418 9.50 -25.84 1.56
#